data_AF-A0A8J7TYC8-F1
#
_entry.id   AF-A0A8J7TYC8-F1
#
_cell.length_a   1.000
_cell.length_b   1.000
_cell.length_c   1.000
_cell.angle_alpha   90.00
_cell.angle_beta   90.00
_cell.angle_gamma   90.00
#
_symmetry.space_group_name_H-M   'P 1'
#
loop_
_entity.id
_entity.type
_entity.pdbx_description
1 polymer ?
#
loop_
_entity_poly.entity_id
_entity_poly.type
_entity_poly.pdbx_seq_one_letter_code
_entity_poly.pdbx_strand_id
1 'polypeptide(L)'
;MSALHPPPPWAGTARSRYVELWHGCLWSDLKSIRAGIDPTRGDPATDFGRGFYTSTVRRQARQWAWTRYRRLLPPQRHKDRPVVVRLRVPLDQLARLDFLHFVLGDYDDQRFWSFVHHCRGSTRTAVRTHAHPGRRPPDDWYDVVSGPVAAFWEQRVAMLGSDQLSFHTAQAAHLLNQVVRSRDPDDFRAYRVRRRKRRNGS
;
A
#
# COMPACT_ATOMS: atom_id res chain seq x y z
N MET A 1 -17.57 -23.08 -24.60
CA MET A 1 -16.71 -23.60 -23.50
C MET A 1 -17.08 -22.85 -22.22
N SER A 2 -17.45 -23.55 -21.14
CA SER A 2 -17.76 -22.91 -19.84
C SER A 2 -16.59 -23.10 -18.89
N ALA A 3 -16.27 -22.09 -18.08
CA ALA A 3 -15.22 -22.20 -17.07
C ALA A 3 -15.65 -23.16 -15.95
N LEU A 4 -14.73 -24.00 -15.46
CA LEU A 4 -15.00 -24.95 -14.37
C LEU A 4 -15.35 -24.23 -13.04
N HIS A 5 -14.80 -23.03 -12.84
CA HIS A 5 -15.09 -22.16 -11.71
C HIS A 5 -15.15 -20.70 -12.18
N PRO A 6 -16.29 -20.24 -12.72
CA PRO A 6 -16.39 -18.88 -13.20
C PRO A 6 -16.23 -17.90 -12.03
N PRO A 7 -15.57 -16.75 -12.24
CA PRO A 7 -15.56 -15.70 -11.23
C PRO A 7 -16.98 -15.19 -11.00
N PRO A 8 -17.26 -14.58 -9.83
CA PRO A 8 -18.55 -13.94 -9.60
C PRO A 8 -18.82 -12.84 -10.64
N PRO A 9 -20.10 -12.49 -10.87
CA PRO A 9 -20.47 -11.42 -11.80
C PRO A 9 -19.76 -10.10 -11.51
N TRP A 10 -19.44 -9.36 -12.57
CA TRP A 10 -18.83 -8.03 -12.46
C TRP A 10 -19.87 -6.99 -12.01
N ALA A 11 -20.84 -6.71 -12.88
CA ALA A 11 -21.85 -5.68 -12.68
C ALA A 11 -22.81 -6.00 -11.52
N GLY A 12 -23.28 -4.95 -10.83
CA GLY A 12 -24.19 -5.08 -9.69
C GLY A 12 -23.55 -5.62 -8.41
N THR A 13 -22.24 -5.89 -8.42
CA THR A 13 -21.52 -6.39 -7.24
C THR A 13 -20.55 -5.36 -6.67
N ALA A 14 -20.12 -5.59 -5.44
CA ALA A 14 -19.07 -4.79 -4.81
C ALA A 14 -17.78 -4.69 -5.64
N ARG A 15 -17.49 -5.69 -6.50
CA ARG A 15 -16.27 -5.71 -7.33
C ARG A 15 -16.26 -4.60 -8.38
N SER A 16 -17.43 -4.25 -8.91
CA SER A 16 -17.59 -3.14 -9.86
C SER A 16 -17.60 -1.75 -9.21
N ARG A 17 -17.67 -1.69 -7.87
CA ARG A 17 -17.85 -0.45 -7.11
C ARG A 17 -16.66 -0.09 -6.23
N TYR A 18 -15.92 -1.08 -5.77
CA TYR A 18 -14.86 -0.91 -4.79
C TYR A 18 -13.63 -1.74 -5.13
N VAL A 19 -12.48 -1.25 -4.72
CA VAL A 19 -11.24 -2.02 -4.59
C VAL A 19 -10.94 -2.25 -3.11
N GLU A 20 -10.51 -3.47 -2.76
CA GLU A 20 -10.00 -3.75 -1.42
C GLU A 20 -8.49 -3.48 -1.39
N LEU A 21 -8.10 -2.51 -0.57
CA LEU A 21 -6.71 -2.16 -0.31
C LEU A 21 -6.31 -2.61 1.09
N TRP A 22 -5.13 -3.19 1.21
CA TRP A 22 -4.60 -3.78 2.42
C TRP A 22 -3.32 -3.08 2.84
N HIS A 23 -3.23 -2.69 4.11
CA HIS A 23 -2.02 -2.10 4.70
C HIS A 23 -1.55 -2.92 5.91
N GLY A 24 -0.28 -3.30 5.90
CA GLY A 24 0.37 -4.04 6.97
C GLY A 24 1.09 -3.12 7.93
N CYS A 25 0.71 -3.14 9.20
CA CYS A 25 1.24 -2.21 10.19
C CYS A 25 1.36 -2.85 11.58
N LEU A 26 1.73 -2.05 12.56
CA LEU A 26 1.68 -2.39 13.96
C LEU A 26 0.39 -1.86 14.61
N TRP A 27 0.12 -2.27 15.84
CA TRP A 27 -1.06 -1.86 16.59
C TRP A 27 -1.02 -0.37 16.96
N SER A 28 0.17 0.17 17.21
CA SER A 28 0.40 1.60 17.43
C SER A 28 0.05 2.45 16.20
N ASP A 29 0.43 1.98 15.01
CA ASP A 29 0.10 2.63 13.74
C ASP A 29 -1.41 2.70 13.51
N LEU A 30 -2.15 1.65 13.88
CA LEU A 30 -3.62 1.61 13.75
C LEU A 30 -4.30 2.79 14.47
N LYS A 31 -3.79 3.20 15.63
CA LYS A 31 -4.32 4.39 16.34
C LYS A 31 -4.11 5.66 15.52
N SER A 32 -2.92 5.82 14.94
CA SER A 32 -2.61 6.96 14.07
C SER A 32 -3.49 6.96 12.81
N ILE A 33 -3.64 5.80 12.16
CA ILE A 33 -4.50 5.64 10.97
C ILE A 33 -5.94 6.06 11.28
N ARG A 34 -6.48 5.64 12.43
CA ARG A 34 -7.84 6.01 12.86
C ARG A 34 -8.02 7.51 13.14
N ALA A 35 -6.98 8.18 13.63
CA ALA A 35 -7.01 9.64 13.82
C ALA A 35 -6.96 10.36 12.46
N GLY A 36 -6.13 9.85 11.56
CA GLY A 36 -6.03 10.31 10.18
C GLY A 36 -4.75 9.79 9.54
N ILE A 37 -4.88 9.27 8.32
CA ILE A 37 -3.76 8.97 7.44
C ILE A 37 -3.14 10.29 6.99
N ASP A 38 -1.83 10.40 7.21
CA ASP A 38 -0.96 11.48 6.79
C ASP A 38 0.22 10.88 5.99
N PRO A 39 0.24 11.05 4.66
CA PRO A 39 1.30 10.55 3.79
C PRO A 39 2.71 11.04 4.16
N THR A 40 2.83 12.21 4.78
CA THR A 40 4.13 12.82 5.11
C THR A 40 4.87 12.10 6.22
N ARG A 41 4.20 11.19 6.95
CA ARG A 41 4.78 10.35 8.00
C ARG A 41 5.40 9.06 7.47
N GLY A 42 5.22 8.76 6.19
CA GLY A 42 5.81 7.59 5.53
C GLY A 42 7.34 7.66 5.48
N ASP A 43 7.97 6.51 5.31
CA ASP A 43 9.41 6.44 5.04
C ASP A 43 9.67 6.98 3.62
N PRO A 44 10.51 8.02 3.46
CA PRO A 44 10.77 8.57 2.14
C PRO A 44 11.59 7.65 1.23
N ALA A 45 12.41 6.75 1.77
CA ALA A 45 13.29 5.87 0.99
C ALA A 45 12.59 4.56 0.58
N THR A 46 11.45 4.69 -0.09
CA THR A 46 10.59 3.58 -0.52
C THR A 46 10.41 3.56 -2.04
N ASP A 47 9.89 2.46 -2.61
CA ASP A 47 9.83 2.24 -4.06
C ASP A 47 9.20 3.41 -4.82
N PHE A 48 8.12 3.97 -4.28
CA PHE A 48 7.38 5.09 -4.86
C PHE A 48 7.50 6.36 -4.01
N GLY A 49 8.54 6.46 -3.18
CA GLY A 49 8.79 7.63 -2.35
C GLY A 49 7.82 7.75 -1.17
N ARG A 50 7.92 8.86 -0.45
CA ARG A 50 7.16 9.07 0.79
C ARG A 50 5.65 9.03 0.55
N GLY A 51 4.94 8.15 1.25
CA GLY A 51 3.49 8.06 1.16
C GLY A 51 2.87 7.03 2.11
N PHE A 52 1.56 6.84 1.97
CA PHE A 52 0.80 5.77 2.64
C PHE A 52 0.62 4.59 1.68
N TYR A 53 1.27 3.46 1.99
CA TYR A 53 1.33 2.30 1.09
C TYR A 53 0.24 1.27 1.39
N THR A 54 -0.40 0.77 0.33
CA THR A 54 -1.35 -0.32 0.38
C THR A 54 -1.06 -1.33 -0.73
N SER A 55 -1.78 -2.45 -0.75
CA SER A 55 -1.71 -3.47 -1.80
C SER A 55 -3.09 -4.10 -1.98
N THR A 56 -3.44 -4.58 -3.16
CA THR A 56 -4.68 -5.38 -3.34
C THR A 56 -4.52 -6.81 -2.80
N VAL A 57 -3.30 -7.21 -2.48
CA VAL A 57 -2.92 -8.57 -2.06
C VAL A 57 -2.81 -8.66 -0.53
N ARG A 58 -3.88 -9.14 0.13
CA ARG A 58 -3.91 -9.29 1.61
C ARG A 58 -2.72 -10.04 2.21
N ARG A 59 -2.26 -11.12 1.54
CA ARG A 59 -1.13 -11.94 2.03
C ARG A 59 0.16 -11.13 2.11
N GLN A 60 0.35 -10.19 1.20
CA GLN A 60 1.52 -9.32 1.12
C GLN A 60 1.51 -8.29 2.26
N ALA A 61 0.38 -7.60 2.47
CA ALA A 61 0.21 -6.72 3.62
C ALA A 61 0.47 -7.44 4.96
N ARG A 62 0.00 -8.70 5.08
CA ARG A 62 0.30 -9.54 6.24
C ARG A 62 1.80 -9.83 6.42
N GLN A 63 2.51 -10.09 5.33
CA GLN A 63 3.96 -10.30 5.37
C GLN A 63 4.69 -9.04 5.82
N TRP A 64 4.32 -7.86 5.29
CA TRP A 64 4.90 -6.59 5.71
C TRP A 64 4.68 -6.28 7.19
N ALA A 65 3.47 -6.53 7.71
CA ALA A 65 3.19 -6.40 9.14
C ALA A 65 4.13 -7.27 9.99
N TRP A 66 4.36 -8.52 9.58
CA TRP A 66 5.32 -9.41 10.25
C TRP A 66 6.78 -8.95 10.11
N THR A 67 7.19 -8.50 8.93
CA THR A 67 8.55 -8.00 8.70
C THR A 67 8.83 -6.80 9.61
N ARG A 68 7.91 -5.84 9.67
CA ARG A 68 8.03 -4.68 10.56
C ARG A 68 8.06 -5.10 12.03
N TYR A 69 7.16 -6.00 12.44
CA TYR A 69 7.15 -6.55 13.81
C TYR A 69 8.46 -7.24 14.18
N ARG A 70 9.06 -8.01 13.26
CA ARG A 70 10.33 -8.70 13.50
C ARG A 70 11.51 -7.75 13.64
N ARG A 71 11.44 -6.55 13.05
CA ARG A 71 12.47 -5.51 13.23
C ARG A 71 12.41 -4.82 14.60
N LEU A 72 11.31 -4.96 15.35
CA LEU A 72 11.23 -4.43 16.72
C LEU A 72 12.17 -5.17 17.67
N LEU A 73 12.73 -4.43 18.64
CA LEU A 73 13.49 -5.00 19.74
C LEU A 73 12.58 -5.89 20.62
N PRO A 74 13.11 -6.95 21.26
CA PRO A 74 12.33 -7.86 22.11
C PRO A 74 11.34 -7.19 23.09
N PRO A 75 11.72 -6.15 23.87
CA PRO A 75 10.79 -5.50 24.80
C PRO A 75 9.61 -4.78 24.11
N GLN A 76 9.78 -4.33 22.86
CA GLN A 76 8.75 -3.63 22.09
C GLN A 76 7.74 -4.60 21.44
N ARG A 77 8.19 -5.81 21.08
CA ARG A 77 7.37 -6.86 20.45
C ARG A 77 6.14 -7.25 21.29
N HIS A 78 6.26 -7.26 22.62
CA HIS A 78 5.13 -7.62 23.49
C HIS A 78 4.01 -6.58 23.47
N LYS A 79 4.34 -5.31 23.19
CA LYS A 79 3.42 -4.17 23.26
C LYS A 79 2.76 -3.85 21.92
N ASP A 80 3.42 -4.18 20.81
CA ASP A 80 3.02 -3.68 19.50
C ASP A 80 2.87 -4.79 18.45
N ARG A 81 1.70 -5.43 18.46
CA ARG A 81 1.42 -6.63 17.66
C ARG A 81 1.20 -6.27 16.18
N PRO A 82 1.51 -7.20 15.25
CA PRO A 82 1.22 -6.98 13.83
C PRO A 82 -0.28 -6.95 13.55
N VAL A 83 -0.69 -5.98 12.73
CA VAL A 83 -2.06 -5.73 12.29
C VAL A 83 -2.07 -5.62 10.77
N VAL A 84 -3.16 -6.04 10.16
CA VAL A 84 -3.47 -5.70 8.77
C VAL A 84 -4.79 -4.96 8.75
N VAL A 85 -4.84 -3.80 8.11
CA VAL A 85 -6.09 -3.06 7.86
C VAL A 85 -6.55 -3.28 6.43
N ARG A 86 -7.87 -3.34 6.25
CA ARG A 86 -8.58 -3.34 4.96
C ARG A 86 -9.27 -2.00 4.81
N LEU A 87 -9.10 -1.39 3.65
CA LEU A 87 -9.86 -0.23 3.17
C LEU A 87 -10.63 -0.67 1.93
N ARG A 88 -11.96 -0.56 1.94
CA ARG A 88 -12.80 -0.77 0.75
C ARG A 88 -13.03 0.59 0.10
N VAL A 89 -12.21 0.89 -0.91
CA VAL A 89 -12.16 2.23 -1.53
C VAL A 89 -13.09 2.28 -2.74
N PRO A 90 -13.99 3.28 -2.86
CA PRO A 90 -14.84 3.43 -4.04
C PRO A 90 -14.00 3.67 -5.31
N LEU A 91 -14.25 2.88 -6.36
CA LEU A 91 -13.49 2.95 -7.62
C LEU A 91 -13.70 4.29 -8.34
N ASP A 92 -14.91 4.84 -8.29
CA ASP A 92 -15.27 6.11 -8.92
C ASP A 92 -14.55 7.30 -8.28
N GLN A 93 -14.35 7.26 -6.96
CA GLN A 93 -13.60 8.29 -6.24
C GLN A 93 -12.10 8.11 -6.44
N LEU A 94 -11.62 6.86 -6.42
CA LEU A 94 -10.22 6.54 -6.70
C LEU A 94 -9.83 7.01 -8.10
N ALA A 95 -10.67 6.78 -9.12
CA ALA A 95 -10.43 7.16 -10.50
C ALA A 95 -10.33 8.67 -10.77
N ARG A 96 -10.69 9.52 -9.79
CA ARG A 96 -10.57 10.99 -9.89
C ARG A 96 -9.21 11.52 -9.44
N LEU A 97 -8.38 10.66 -8.84
CA LEU A 97 -7.03 11.03 -8.44
C LEU A 97 -6.09 10.96 -9.64
N ASP A 98 -4.98 11.68 -9.54
CA ASP A 98 -3.91 11.68 -10.53
C ASP A 98 -2.94 10.52 -10.30
N PHE A 99 -2.72 9.69 -11.33
CA PHE A 99 -1.95 8.45 -11.24
C PHE A 99 -0.67 8.47 -12.06
N LEU A 100 0.41 8.00 -11.44
CA LEU A 100 1.52 7.39 -12.15
C LEU A 100 1.44 5.87 -11.98
N HIS A 101 1.31 5.13 -13.09
CA HIS A 101 1.12 3.69 -13.06
C HIS A 101 2.21 2.94 -13.82
N PHE A 102 2.75 1.90 -13.19
CA PHE A 102 3.65 0.93 -13.79
C PHE A 102 2.97 -0.43 -13.82
N VAL A 103 2.88 -1.05 -14.99
CA VAL A 103 2.13 -2.31 -15.15
C VAL A 103 2.99 -3.51 -14.75
N LEU A 104 4.23 -3.54 -15.24
CA LEU A 104 5.17 -4.65 -15.06
C LEU A 104 6.46 -4.13 -14.44
N GLY A 105 7.18 -5.03 -13.75
CA GLY A 105 8.48 -4.75 -13.16
C GLY A 105 9.55 -5.58 -13.84
N ASP A 106 9.47 -5.65 -15.17
CA ASP A 106 10.45 -6.34 -16.00
C ASP A 106 11.84 -5.71 -15.81
N TYR A 107 12.90 -6.52 -15.88
CA TYR A 107 14.27 -6.05 -15.65
C TYR A 107 14.66 -4.88 -16.57
N ASP A 108 14.18 -4.90 -17.82
CA ASP A 108 14.49 -3.92 -18.85
C ASP A 108 13.54 -2.71 -18.86
N ASP A 109 12.53 -2.66 -17.99
CA ASP A 109 11.66 -1.47 -17.87
C ASP A 109 12.41 -0.32 -17.18
N GLN A 110 13.12 0.45 -18.01
CA GLN A 110 13.91 1.59 -17.55
C GLN A 110 13.04 2.66 -16.87
N ARG A 111 11.76 2.79 -17.22
CA ARG A 111 10.89 3.82 -16.60
C ARG A 111 10.61 3.44 -15.16
N PHE A 112 10.22 2.18 -14.91
CA PHE A 112 9.98 1.68 -13.56
C PHE A 112 11.25 1.73 -12.71
N TRP A 113 12.36 1.19 -13.21
CA TRP A 113 13.58 1.12 -12.40
C TRP A 113 14.23 2.48 -12.16
N SER A 114 14.26 3.37 -13.15
CA SER A 114 14.75 4.75 -12.94
C SER A 114 13.92 5.48 -11.88
N PHE A 115 12.59 5.29 -11.90
CA PHE A 115 11.70 5.86 -10.90
C PHE A 115 11.94 5.28 -9.50
N VAL A 116 12.06 3.95 -9.36
CA VAL A 116 12.37 3.30 -8.08
C VAL A 116 13.70 3.77 -7.51
N HIS A 117 14.75 3.85 -8.33
CA HIS A 117 16.05 4.36 -7.91
C HIS A 117 15.97 5.83 -7.47
N HIS A 118 15.23 6.66 -8.22
CA HIS A 118 15.00 8.05 -7.86
C HIS A 118 14.33 8.18 -6.50
N CYS A 119 13.21 7.49 -6.27
CA CYS A 119 12.47 7.54 -5.01
C CYS A 119 13.28 7.02 -3.82
N ARG A 120 13.94 5.86 -3.97
CA ARG A 120 14.78 5.26 -2.92
C ARG A 120 16.04 6.08 -2.59
N GLY A 121 16.44 6.99 -3.48
CA GLY A 121 17.49 7.98 -3.23
C GLY A 121 17.09 9.11 -2.27
N SER A 122 15.86 9.12 -1.75
CA SER A 122 15.42 10.09 -0.75
C SER A 122 16.04 9.83 0.63
N THR A 123 16.17 10.89 1.42
CA THR A 123 16.52 10.81 2.85
C THR A 123 15.42 11.46 3.70
N ARG A 124 15.55 11.39 5.03
CA ARG A 124 14.60 12.06 5.94
C ARG A 124 14.61 13.59 5.79
N THR A 125 15.73 14.16 5.34
CA THR A 125 15.92 15.61 5.20
C THR A 125 15.81 16.09 3.74
N ALA A 126 15.95 15.20 2.77
CA ALA A 126 15.84 15.48 1.34
C ALA A 126 14.90 14.47 0.68
N VAL A 127 13.60 14.78 0.70
CA VAL A 127 12.57 13.95 0.08
C VAL A 127 12.47 14.29 -1.40
N ARG A 128 12.65 13.30 -2.27
CA ARG A 128 12.46 13.46 -3.71
C ARG A 128 10.99 13.23 -4.05
N THR A 129 10.40 14.19 -4.77
CA THR A 129 9.04 14.11 -5.30
C THR A 129 9.01 13.32 -6.61
N HIS A 130 7.85 13.16 -7.21
CA HIS A 130 7.70 12.42 -8.47
C HIS A 130 7.99 13.25 -9.73
N ALA A 131 8.24 14.56 -9.59
CA ALA A 131 8.40 15.48 -10.71
C ALA A 131 7.20 15.45 -11.68
N HIS A 132 5.98 15.54 -11.15
CA HIS A 132 4.77 15.62 -11.96
C HIS A 132 4.87 16.80 -12.96
N PRO A 133 4.77 16.57 -14.28
CA PRO A 133 5.12 17.58 -15.29
C PRO A 133 4.21 18.82 -15.30
N GLY A 134 2.96 18.68 -14.84
CA GLY A 134 2.00 19.79 -14.71
C GLY A 134 2.01 20.52 -13.36
N ARG A 135 2.91 20.19 -12.43
CA ARG A 135 2.95 20.75 -11.07
C ARG A 135 4.37 21.28 -10.76
N ARG A 136 4.50 22.17 -9.78
CA ARG A 136 5.81 22.74 -9.38
C ARG A 136 6.24 22.20 -8.01
N PRO A 137 7.55 22.02 -7.76
CA PRO A 137 8.04 21.71 -6.43
C PRO A 137 7.60 22.76 -5.40
N PRO A 138 7.31 22.36 -4.15
CA PRO A 138 7.45 21.01 -3.59
C PRO A 138 6.22 20.10 -3.78
N ASP A 139 5.19 20.56 -4.50
CA ASP A 139 3.88 19.90 -4.64
C ASP A 139 3.72 19.12 -5.95
N ASP A 140 4.84 18.80 -6.61
CA ASP A 140 4.92 18.05 -7.86
C ASP A 140 4.79 16.53 -7.67
N TRP A 141 3.87 16.12 -6.79
CA TRP A 141 3.49 14.75 -6.55
C TRP A 141 2.30 14.35 -7.42
N TYR A 142 2.33 13.14 -7.97
CA TYR A 142 1.10 12.41 -8.31
C TYR A 142 0.35 12.08 -7.02
N ASP A 143 -0.98 12.02 -7.07
CA ASP A 143 -1.81 11.68 -5.91
C ASP A 143 -1.59 10.24 -5.49
N VAL A 144 -1.50 9.34 -6.47
CA VAL A 144 -1.25 7.91 -6.29
C VAL A 144 -0.19 7.42 -7.26
N VAL A 145 0.72 6.58 -6.77
CA VAL A 145 1.59 5.77 -7.62
C VAL A 145 1.27 4.31 -7.42
N SER A 146 1.11 3.55 -8.49
CA SER A 146 0.79 2.13 -8.40
C SER A 146 1.61 1.26 -9.33
N GLY A 147 1.90 0.04 -8.91
CA GLY A 147 2.63 -0.93 -9.72
C GLY A 147 3.25 -2.07 -8.92
N PRO A 148 4.24 -2.77 -9.51
CA PRO A 148 4.95 -3.87 -8.87
C PRO A 148 5.73 -3.46 -7.61
N VAL A 149 6.13 -4.45 -6.82
CA VAL A 149 7.05 -4.26 -5.69
C VAL A 149 8.47 -4.60 -6.10
N ALA A 150 9.43 -3.72 -5.81
CA ALA A 150 10.85 -4.02 -5.99
C ALA A 150 11.34 -4.92 -4.84
N ALA A 151 11.41 -6.23 -5.10
CA ALA A 151 11.92 -7.21 -4.14
C ALA A 151 13.41 -6.96 -3.85
N PHE A 152 14.19 -6.75 -4.91
CA PHE A 152 15.62 -6.44 -4.86
C PHE A 152 15.91 -5.33 -5.87
N TRP A 153 15.71 -4.09 -5.42
CA TRP A 153 15.74 -2.90 -6.28
C TRP A 153 17.08 -2.65 -6.97
N GLU A 154 18.21 -2.92 -6.30
CA GLU A 154 19.56 -2.78 -6.90
C GLU A 154 19.80 -3.78 -8.03
N GLN A 155 19.19 -4.97 -7.91
CA GLN A 155 19.26 -6.04 -8.90
C GLN A 155 18.09 -6.01 -9.89
N ARG A 156 17.22 -4.99 -9.80
CA ARG A 156 16.04 -4.83 -10.66
C ARG A 156 15.14 -6.07 -10.71
N VAL A 157 14.87 -6.63 -9.52
CA VAL A 157 13.98 -7.80 -9.39
C VAL A 157 12.66 -7.37 -8.76
N ALA A 158 11.58 -7.52 -9.52
CA ALA A 158 10.22 -7.32 -9.02
C ALA A 158 9.65 -8.57 -8.33
N MET A 159 8.80 -8.36 -7.33
CA MET A 159 8.11 -9.43 -6.61
C MET A 159 6.92 -9.94 -7.43
N LEU A 160 6.98 -11.18 -7.87
CA LEU A 160 5.90 -11.81 -8.65
C LEU A 160 4.59 -11.91 -7.84
N GLY A 161 3.47 -11.53 -8.48
CA GLY A 161 2.14 -11.68 -7.89
C GLY A 161 1.88 -10.77 -6.68
N SER A 162 2.56 -9.62 -6.66
CA SER A 162 2.47 -8.56 -5.66
C SER A 162 2.30 -7.21 -6.34
N ASP A 163 1.63 -6.30 -5.66
CA ASP A 163 1.43 -4.92 -6.12
C ASP A 163 1.58 -3.94 -4.96
N GLN A 164 1.60 -2.65 -5.27
CA GLN A 164 1.51 -1.60 -4.29
C GLN A 164 0.82 -0.39 -4.89
N LEU A 165 0.03 0.28 -4.06
CA LEU A 165 -0.54 1.60 -4.31
C LEU A 165 -0.08 2.51 -3.18
N SER A 166 0.65 3.56 -3.52
CA SER A 166 1.15 4.56 -2.58
C SER A 166 0.39 5.87 -2.77
N PHE A 167 -0.11 6.43 -1.67
CA PHE A 167 -0.92 7.66 -1.65
C PHE A 167 -0.10 8.81 -1.06
N HIS A 168 -0.02 9.95 -1.76
CA HIS A 168 1.01 10.97 -1.50
C HIS A 168 0.47 12.34 -1.10
N THR A 169 -0.66 12.76 -1.69
CA THR A 169 -1.17 14.13 -1.52
C THR A 169 -2.27 14.21 -0.48
N ALA A 170 -2.61 15.44 -0.07
CA ALA A 170 -3.74 15.69 0.82
C ALA A 170 -5.07 15.19 0.24
N GLN A 171 -5.26 15.27 -1.09
CA GLN A 171 -6.46 14.77 -1.76
C GLN A 171 -6.54 13.23 -1.68
N ALA A 172 -5.42 12.55 -1.95
CA ALA A 172 -5.32 11.09 -1.82
C ALA A 172 -5.59 10.63 -0.38
N ALA A 173 -5.00 11.34 0.60
CA ALA A 173 -5.23 11.09 2.02
C ALA A 173 -6.68 11.36 2.44
N HIS A 174 -7.32 12.39 1.88
CA HIS A 174 -8.72 12.73 2.16
C HIS A 174 -9.64 11.56 1.80
N LEU A 175 -9.48 10.98 0.62
CA LEU A 175 -10.24 9.78 0.20
C LEU A 175 -10.07 8.62 1.20
N LEU A 176 -8.83 8.29 1.56
CA LEU A 176 -8.59 7.20 2.51
C LEU A 176 -9.18 7.50 3.90
N ASN A 177 -9.10 8.76 4.34
CA ASN A 177 -9.66 9.19 5.61
C ASN A 177 -11.20 9.17 5.64
N GLN A 178 -11.86 9.42 4.52
CA GLN A 178 -13.31 9.21 4.39
C GLN A 178 -13.67 7.73 4.59
N VAL A 179 -12.91 6.82 3.99
CA VAL A 179 -13.09 5.37 4.17
C VAL A 179 -12.86 4.95 5.63
N VAL A 180 -11.79 5.44 6.27
CA VAL A 180 -11.48 5.14 7.68
C VAL A 180 -12.57 5.63 8.64
N ARG A 181 -13.20 6.78 8.33
CA ARG A 181 -14.24 7.41 9.17
C ARG A 181 -15.66 6.99 8.79
N SER A 182 -15.82 6.15 7.78
CA SER A 182 -17.12 5.65 7.34
C SER A 182 -17.86 4.96 8.49
N ARG A 183 -19.18 5.14 8.51
CA ARG A 183 -20.07 4.43 9.45
C ARG A 183 -20.34 3.00 8.99
N ASP A 184 -20.06 2.66 7.73
CA ASP A 184 -20.16 1.29 7.24
C ASP A 184 -18.95 0.50 7.76
N PRO A 185 -19.16 -0.50 8.65
CA PRO A 185 -18.07 -1.29 9.20
C PRO A 185 -17.34 -2.15 8.15
N ASP A 186 -17.87 -2.30 6.94
CA ASP A 186 -17.15 -2.96 5.85
C ASP A 186 -16.12 -2.06 5.15
N ASP A 187 -16.24 -0.74 5.25
CA ASP A 187 -15.33 0.18 4.59
C ASP A 187 -13.93 0.17 5.21
N PHE A 188 -13.85 0.07 6.52
CA PHE A 188 -12.58 -0.02 7.24
C PHE A 188 -12.60 -1.13 8.29
N ARG A 189 -11.70 -2.12 8.14
CA ARG A 189 -11.57 -3.23 9.11
C ARG A 189 -10.12 -3.47 9.50
N ALA A 190 -9.88 -3.74 10.77
CA ALA A 190 -8.56 -4.11 11.28
C ALA A 190 -8.54 -5.57 11.73
N TYR A 191 -7.52 -6.31 11.30
CA TYR A 191 -7.34 -7.73 11.60
C TYR A 191 -6.04 -7.93 12.35
N ARG A 192 -6.12 -8.53 13.55
CA ARG A 192 -4.92 -8.99 14.26
C ARG A 192 -4.27 -10.13 13.48
N VAL A 193 -2.97 -10.03 13.24
CA VAL A 193 -2.24 -11.10 12.59
C VAL A 193 -1.83 -12.15 13.63
N ARG A 194 -2.54 -13.28 13.65
CA ARG A 194 -2.21 -14.40 14.54
C ARG A 194 -1.02 -15.19 13.98
N ARG A 195 -0.12 -15.67 14.85
CA ARG A 195 0.81 -16.75 14.49
C ARG A 195 -0.04 -17.98 14.13
N ARG A 196 0.24 -18.65 13.00
CA ARG A 196 -0.27 -20.01 12.80
C ARG A 196 0.28 -20.84 13.95
N LYS A 197 -0.57 -21.47 14.77
CA LYS A 197 -0.11 -22.58 15.62
C LYS A 197 0.47 -23.62 14.66
N ARG A 198 1.73 -24.02 14.85
CA ARG A 198 2.20 -25.27 14.26
C ARG A 198 1.26 -26.34 14.81
N ARG A 199 0.54 -27.04 13.94
CA ARG A 199 0.00 -28.34 14.32
C ARG A 199 1.23 -29.20 14.56
N ASN A 200 1.49 -29.56 15.81
CA ASN A 200 2.41 -30.66 16.09
C ASN A 200 1.76 -31.88 15.45
N GLY A 201 2.29 -32.28 14.29
CA GLY A 201 2.01 -33.59 13.72
C GLY A 201 2.83 -34.58 14.52
N SER A 202 2.11 -35.45 15.22
CA SER A 202 2.60 -36.74 15.73
C SER A 202 3.07 -37.62 14.59
#